data_AF-A0AAU5GUS8-F1
#
_entry.id   AF-A0AAU5GUS8-F1
#
_cell.length_a   1.000
_cell.length_b   1.000
_cell.length_c   1.000
_cell.angle_alpha   90.00
_cell.angle_beta   90.00
_cell.angle_gamma   90.00
#
_symmetry.space_group_name_H-M   'P 1'
#
loop_
_entity.id
_entity.type
_entity.pdbx_description
1 polymer ?
#
loop_
_entity_poly.entity_id
_entity_poly.type
_entity_poly.pdbx_seq_one_letter_code
_entity_poly.pdbx_strand_id
1 'polypeptide(L)'
;MYPATGLTRRVLEQRGFRGFVRFDELAARGVPGEAGVYAVVRPAKAHPAFAPRSTAGHHKRRGDPSVTVDELLAAWVDGASVVYIGKASAGKDGRRGLRKRLDEYRRHGAGGAAAHWGGRYIWQLEDAPALLVAWLPTPGQDPGDVEAGLIAEFVAFHGARPFANRNKGRRPGAGRREQTQAHAPGTGTPESG
;
A
#
# COMPACT_ATOMS: atom_id res chain seq x y z
N MET A 1 22.24 9.64 -11.94
CA MET A 1 21.20 8.61 -11.72
C MET A 1 21.68 7.75 -10.57
N TYR A 2 21.08 7.87 -9.38
CA TYR A 2 21.45 6.97 -8.28
C TYR A 2 21.02 5.54 -8.66
N PRO A 3 21.84 4.51 -8.40
CA PRO A 3 21.39 3.14 -8.56
C PRO A 3 20.08 2.96 -7.78
N ALA A 4 19.10 2.31 -8.39
CA ALA A 4 17.88 1.91 -7.68
C ALA A 4 18.34 1.15 -6.43
N THR A 5 18.14 1.74 -5.27
CA THR A 5 18.50 1.13 -3.99
C THR A 5 17.24 0.47 -3.48
N GLY A 6 17.28 -0.82 -3.16
CA GLY A 6 16.11 -1.52 -2.64
C GLY A 6 15.49 -0.79 -1.44
N LEU A 7 14.17 -0.86 -1.33
CA LEU A 7 13.43 -0.31 -0.19
C LEU A 7 13.76 -1.11 1.09
N THR A 8 14.85 -0.74 1.74
CA THR A 8 15.29 -1.28 3.03
C THR A 8 14.80 -0.42 4.18
N ARG A 9 14.84 -0.95 5.42
CA ARG A 9 14.60 -0.16 6.63
C ARG A 9 15.40 1.15 6.66
N ARG A 10 16.70 1.09 6.37
CA ARG A 10 17.58 2.26 6.34
C ARG A 10 17.12 3.31 5.33
N VAL A 11 16.74 2.88 4.13
CA VAL A 11 16.22 3.78 3.08
C VAL A 11 14.90 4.42 3.51
N LEU A 12 14.01 3.66 4.14
CA LEU A 12 12.76 4.19 4.68
C LEU A 12 13.02 5.24 5.78
N GLU A 13 13.93 4.97 6.72
CA GLU A 13 14.34 5.91 7.78
C GLU A 13 14.89 7.22 7.18
N GLN A 14 15.78 7.13 6.19
CA GLN A 14 16.32 8.28 5.47
C GLN A 14 15.25 9.11 4.74
N ARG A 15 14.14 8.47 4.36
CA ARG A 15 12.97 9.11 3.74
C ARG A 15 11.94 9.62 4.74
N GLY A 16 12.25 9.57 6.03
CA GLY A 16 11.39 10.08 7.10
C GLY A 16 10.30 9.13 7.56
N PHE A 17 10.31 7.85 7.14
CA PHE A 17 9.47 6.85 7.78
C PHE A 17 9.87 6.70 9.24
N ARG A 18 8.85 6.56 10.10
CA ARG A 18 9.02 6.37 11.55
C ARG A 18 8.12 5.24 12.03
N GLY A 19 8.21 4.88 13.31
CA GLY A 19 7.43 3.81 13.91
C GLY A 19 8.27 2.57 14.10
N PHE A 20 8.53 1.81 13.02
CA PHE A 20 9.27 0.53 13.03
C PHE A 20 8.96 -0.33 14.27
N VAL A 21 7.66 -0.49 14.55
CA VAL A 21 7.12 -1.19 15.73
C VAL A 21 6.24 -2.35 15.29
N ARG A 22 6.10 -3.34 16.16
CA ARG A 22 5.22 -4.48 15.91
C ARG A 22 3.75 -4.05 15.87
N PHE A 23 2.89 -4.87 15.27
CA PHE A 23 1.47 -4.57 15.15
C PHE A 23 0.77 -4.43 16.51
N ASP A 24 1.14 -5.26 17.50
CA ASP A 24 0.61 -5.21 18.87
C ASP A 24 0.98 -3.91 19.60
N GLU A 25 2.10 -3.28 19.25
CA GLU A 25 2.58 -2.04 19.85
C GLU A 25 1.94 -0.77 19.26
N LEU A 26 1.28 -0.84 18.09
CA LEU A 26 0.78 0.35 17.38
C LEU A 26 -0.10 1.27 18.24
N ALA A 27 -0.94 0.71 19.12
CA ALA A 27 -1.84 1.48 19.96
C ALA A 27 -1.10 2.40 20.94
N ALA A 28 0.06 1.96 21.44
CA ALA A 28 0.87 2.69 22.42
C ALA A 28 1.83 3.72 21.78
N ARG A 29 2.02 3.67 20.45
CA ARG A 29 3.08 4.41 19.75
C ARG A 29 2.65 5.74 19.13
N GLY A 30 1.41 6.17 19.38
CA GLY A 30 0.93 7.50 18.98
C GLY A 30 0.92 7.73 17.47
N VAL A 31 0.52 6.72 16.67
CA VAL A 31 0.46 6.82 15.19
C VAL A 31 -0.29 8.10 14.76
N PRO A 32 0.27 8.94 13.86
CA PRO A 32 -0.35 10.18 13.41
C PRO A 32 -1.77 9.99 12.85
N GLY A 33 -2.64 10.98 13.04
CA GLY A 33 -4.01 10.95 12.53
C GLY A 33 -4.12 11.30 11.04
N GLU A 34 -3.06 11.88 10.48
CA GLU A 34 -2.96 12.42 9.15
C GLU A 34 -2.98 11.34 8.06
N ALA A 35 -3.31 11.75 6.83
CA ALA A 35 -3.14 10.93 5.66
C ALA A 35 -1.65 10.63 5.40
N GLY A 36 -1.37 9.47 4.82
CA GLY A 36 0.00 9.05 4.57
C GLY A 36 0.13 7.64 4.03
N VAL A 37 1.37 7.18 3.96
CA VAL A 37 1.73 5.82 3.55
C VAL A 37 2.35 5.06 4.70
N TYR A 38 2.30 3.73 4.62
CA TYR A 38 2.95 2.84 5.57
C TYR A 38 3.59 1.66 4.84
N ALA A 39 4.67 1.15 5.44
CA ALA A 39 5.38 -0.03 4.98
C ALA A 39 5.42 -1.07 6.09
N VAL A 40 5.29 -2.34 5.72
CA VAL A 40 5.51 -3.48 6.61
C VAL A 40 6.85 -4.09 6.24
N VAL A 41 7.73 -4.18 7.21
CA VAL A 41 9.12 -4.65 7.09
C VAL A 41 9.25 -5.95 7.85
N ARG A 42 9.81 -6.97 7.20
CA ARG A 42 10.22 -8.22 7.85
C ARG A 42 11.69 -8.10 8.25
N PRO A 43 12.04 -8.15 9.55
CA PRO A 43 13.43 -8.04 9.99
C PRO A 43 14.26 -9.28 9.66
N ALA A 44 13.63 -10.45 9.67
CA ALA A 44 14.27 -11.73 9.36
C ALA A 44 14.72 -11.78 7.89
N LYS A 45 15.95 -12.25 7.68
CA LYS A 45 16.55 -12.43 6.34
C LYS A 45 16.43 -13.85 5.80
N ALA A 46 16.12 -14.82 6.66
CA ALA A 46 15.91 -16.21 6.25
C ALA A 46 14.68 -16.35 5.35
N HIS A 47 14.57 -17.43 4.58
CA HIS A 47 13.35 -17.74 3.85
C HIS A 47 12.13 -17.82 4.81
N PRO A 48 10.95 -17.37 4.38
CA PRO A 48 9.76 -17.39 5.21
C PRO A 48 9.22 -18.81 5.34
N ALA A 49 8.63 -19.10 6.49
CA ALA A 49 7.69 -20.20 6.64
C ALA A 49 6.25 -19.65 6.55
N PHE A 50 5.37 -20.43 5.94
CA PHE A 50 4.00 -20.04 5.69
C PHE A 50 3.01 -20.92 6.42
N ALA A 51 2.08 -20.30 7.15
CA ALA A 51 0.98 -21.00 7.78
C ALA A 51 -0.09 -21.38 6.73
N PRO A 52 -0.71 -22.57 6.83
CA PRO A 52 -1.76 -23.00 5.90
C PRO A 52 -3.05 -22.19 6.03
N ARG A 53 -3.23 -21.46 7.14
CA ARG A 53 -4.38 -20.59 7.39
C ARG A 53 -3.92 -19.22 7.88
N SER A 54 -4.63 -18.20 7.43
CA SER A 54 -4.43 -16.82 7.85
C SER A 54 -5.00 -16.60 9.26
N THR A 55 -4.30 -15.81 10.08
CA THR A 55 -4.87 -15.30 11.35
C THR A 55 -5.90 -14.19 11.12
N ALA A 56 -6.02 -13.70 9.88
CA ALA A 56 -6.80 -12.52 9.60
C ALA A 56 -8.30 -12.80 9.59
N GLY A 57 -9.10 -11.84 10.05
CA GLY A 57 -10.55 -11.97 10.10
C GLY A 57 -11.18 -12.15 8.71
N HIS A 58 -12.28 -12.90 8.68
CA HIS A 58 -13.04 -13.16 7.46
C HIS A 58 -13.63 -11.87 6.90
N HIS A 59 -13.52 -11.69 5.59
CA HIS A 59 -14.10 -10.55 4.91
C HIS A 59 -15.56 -10.85 4.57
N LYS A 60 -16.48 -9.97 4.95
CA LYS A 60 -17.95 -10.16 4.82
C LYS A 60 -18.43 -10.64 3.43
N ARG A 61 -17.75 -10.23 2.36
CA ARG A 61 -18.10 -10.61 0.96
C ARG A 61 -17.15 -11.60 0.29
N ARG A 62 -15.94 -11.76 0.82
CA ARG A 62 -14.87 -12.54 0.16
C ARG A 62 -14.50 -13.81 0.92
N GLY A 63 -14.98 -13.94 2.16
CA GLY A 63 -14.74 -15.11 2.99
C GLY A 63 -13.35 -15.10 3.64
N ASP A 64 -12.81 -16.31 3.80
CA ASP A 64 -11.52 -16.61 4.41
C ASP A 64 -10.38 -15.92 3.62
N PRO A 65 -9.51 -15.13 4.28
CA PRO A 65 -8.39 -14.45 3.62
C PRO A 65 -7.23 -15.37 3.24
N SER A 66 -7.23 -16.63 3.68
CA SER A 66 -6.21 -17.62 3.39
C SER A 66 -6.06 -17.89 1.89
N VAL A 67 -4.83 -18.15 1.47
CA VAL A 67 -4.44 -18.64 0.14
C VAL A 67 -3.55 -19.88 0.28
N THR A 68 -3.30 -20.59 -0.82
CA THR A 68 -2.43 -21.78 -0.76
C THR A 68 -0.98 -21.38 -0.48
N VAL A 69 -0.20 -22.33 0.07
CA VAL A 69 1.24 -22.12 0.27
C VAL A 69 1.95 -21.85 -1.07
N ASP A 70 1.53 -22.51 -2.15
CA ASP A 70 2.09 -22.27 -3.49
C ASP A 70 1.84 -20.83 -3.96
N GLU A 71 0.66 -20.26 -3.70
CA GLU A 71 0.37 -18.86 -4.02
C GLU A 71 1.24 -17.89 -3.20
N LEU A 72 1.60 -18.25 -1.97
CA LEU A 72 2.50 -17.46 -1.12
C LEU A 72 3.94 -17.56 -1.62
N LEU A 73 4.40 -18.77 -1.95
CA LEU A 73 5.73 -19.01 -2.52
C LEU A 73 5.91 -18.26 -3.84
N ALA A 74 4.94 -18.35 -4.76
CA ALA A 74 4.96 -17.64 -6.03
C ALA A 74 4.92 -16.10 -5.87
N ALA A 75 4.37 -15.62 -4.76
CA ALA A 75 4.31 -14.20 -4.43
C ALA A 75 5.55 -13.68 -3.70
N TRP A 76 6.40 -14.57 -3.17
CA TRP A 76 7.55 -14.19 -2.37
C TRP A 76 8.64 -13.54 -3.24
N VAL A 77 9.38 -12.60 -2.66
CA VAL A 77 10.45 -11.87 -3.34
C VAL A 77 11.71 -12.01 -2.50
N ASP A 78 12.66 -12.80 -2.99
CA ASP A 78 13.89 -13.07 -2.25
C ASP A 78 14.74 -11.79 -2.05
N GLY A 79 15.36 -11.70 -0.87
CA GLY A 79 16.17 -10.56 -0.47
C GLY A 79 15.40 -9.27 -0.15
N ALA A 80 14.08 -9.22 -0.36
CA ALA A 80 13.27 -8.05 -0.04
C ALA A 80 12.89 -8.01 1.45
N SER A 81 13.22 -6.91 2.14
CA SER A 81 12.78 -6.69 3.53
C SER A 81 11.39 -6.07 3.64
N VAL A 82 10.96 -5.28 2.65
CA VAL A 82 9.61 -4.69 2.63
C VAL A 82 8.64 -5.68 2.01
N VAL A 83 7.69 -6.16 2.81
CA VAL A 83 6.73 -7.18 2.40
C VAL A 83 5.38 -6.60 2.01
N TYR A 84 5.08 -5.36 2.42
CA TYR A 84 3.84 -4.68 2.05
C TYR A 84 4.00 -3.16 2.12
N ILE A 85 3.36 -2.47 1.18
CA ILE A 85 3.23 -1.00 1.17
C ILE A 85 1.74 -0.68 1.05
N GLY A 86 1.24 0.19 1.92
CA GLY A 86 -0.15 0.59 1.92
C GLY A 86 -0.32 2.09 2.12
N LYS A 87 -1.51 2.58 1.80
CA LYS A 87 -1.91 3.97 2.03
C LYS A 87 -3.05 4.15 3.02
N ALA A 88 -3.13 5.34 3.58
CA ALA A 88 -4.23 5.83 4.40
C ALA A 88 -4.66 7.21 3.90
N SER A 89 -5.87 7.32 3.35
CA SER A 89 -6.46 8.61 2.94
C SER A 89 -7.21 9.27 4.09
N ALA A 90 -7.38 10.59 3.98
CA ALA A 90 -8.16 11.39 4.93
C ALA A 90 -9.65 11.00 4.99
N GLY A 91 -10.14 10.23 4.02
CA GLY A 91 -11.57 9.93 3.86
C GLY A 91 -12.34 11.14 3.34
N LYS A 92 -13.65 10.96 3.08
CA LYS A 92 -14.51 12.03 2.55
C LYS A 92 -14.74 13.17 3.54
N ASP A 93 -14.71 12.86 4.84
CA ASP A 93 -14.98 13.80 5.94
C ASP A 93 -13.72 14.24 6.67
N GLY A 94 -12.52 13.87 6.18
CA GLY A 94 -11.25 14.24 6.81
C GLY A 94 -10.95 13.53 8.14
N ARG A 95 -11.82 12.61 8.60
CA ARG A 95 -11.70 11.94 9.91
C ARG A 95 -10.95 10.60 9.86
N ARG A 96 -10.31 10.31 8.73
CA ARG A 96 -9.50 9.10 8.54
C ARG A 96 -8.03 9.47 8.33
N GLY A 97 -7.18 8.46 8.42
CA GLY A 97 -5.74 8.60 8.20
C GLY A 97 -4.99 7.41 8.78
N LEU A 98 -3.67 7.57 8.96
CA LEU A 98 -2.74 6.51 9.34
C LEU A 98 -3.17 5.76 10.59
N ARG A 99 -3.49 6.46 11.69
CA ARG A 99 -3.92 5.86 12.96
C ARG A 99 -5.08 4.89 12.78
N LYS A 100 -6.17 5.36 12.15
CA LYS A 100 -7.38 4.54 11.95
C LYS A 100 -7.11 3.37 11.01
N ARG A 101 -6.32 3.60 9.94
CA ARG A 101 -6.00 2.57 8.95
C ARG A 101 -5.14 1.46 9.53
N LEU A 102 -4.10 1.82 10.29
CA LEU A 102 -3.20 0.87 10.92
C LEU A 102 -3.87 0.11 12.07
N ASP A 103 -4.75 0.75 12.85
CA ASP A 103 -5.56 0.04 13.86
C ASP A 103 -6.52 -0.97 13.21
N GLU A 104 -7.19 -0.61 12.12
CA GLU A 104 -8.01 -1.56 11.35
C GLU A 104 -7.18 -2.74 10.82
N TYR A 105 -5.96 -2.49 10.37
CA TYR A 105 -5.09 -3.54 9.83
C TYR A 105 -4.59 -4.47 10.93
N ARG A 106 -4.18 -3.91 12.08
CA ARG A 106 -3.86 -4.67 13.30
C ARG A 106 -5.01 -5.55 13.74
N ARG A 107 -6.22 -4.98 13.86
CA ARG A 107 -7.42 -5.74 14.25
C ARG A 107 -7.77 -6.81 13.23
N HIS A 108 -7.57 -6.53 11.95
CA HIS A 108 -7.75 -7.54 10.90
C HIS A 108 -6.87 -8.75 11.13
N GLY A 109 -5.56 -8.56 11.35
CA GLY A 109 -4.62 -9.65 11.62
C GLY A 109 -4.89 -10.45 12.89
N ALA A 110 -5.68 -9.90 13.82
CA ALA A 110 -6.13 -10.55 15.05
C ALA A 110 -7.55 -11.16 14.93
N GLY A 111 -7.99 -11.53 13.72
CA GLY A 111 -9.31 -12.12 13.48
C GLY A 111 -10.48 -11.14 13.37
N GLY A 112 -10.24 -9.84 13.56
CA GLY A 112 -11.28 -8.81 13.47
C GLY A 112 -11.81 -8.61 12.06
N ALA A 113 -13.10 -8.30 11.92
CA ALA A 113 -13.71 -8.02 10.63
C ALA A 113 -13.06 -6.81 9.95
N ALA A 114 -12.61 -7.01 8.70
CA ALA A 114 -11.97 -5.96 7.91
C ALA A 114 -12.78 -5.61 6.67
N ALA A 115 -12.87 -4.32 6.37
CA ALA A 115 -13.44 -3.81 5.12
C ALA A 115 -12.44 -3.86 3.94
N HIS A 116 -11.18 -4.24 4.19
CA HIS A 116 -10.11 -4.23 3.20
C HIS A 116 -9.50 -5.61 3.02
N TRP A 117 -9.09 -5.90 1.78
CA TRP A 117 -8.54 -7.20 1.37
C TRP A 117 -7.03 -7.17 1.07
N GLY A 118 -6.49 -5.98 0.81
CA GLY A 118 -5.07 -5.79 0.51
C GLY A 118 -4.18 -6.09 1.72
N GLY A 119 -2.99 -6.61 1.49
CA GLY A 119 -2.02 -6.90 2.55
C GLY A 119 -2.25 -8.22 3.29
N ARG A 120 -3.31 -8.98 2.98
CA ARG A 120 -3.68 -10.18 3.75
C ARG A 120 -2.61 -11.29 3.79
N TYR A 121 -1.74 -11.38 2.78
CA TYR A 121 -0.71 -12.42 2.69
C TYR A 121 0.27 -12.38 3.87
N ILE A 122 0.51 -11.19 4.47
CA ILE A 122 1.42 -11.11 5.62
C ILE A 122 0.91 -11.93 6.82
N TRP A 123 -0.40 -12.18 6.91
CA TRP A 123 -1.02 -12.92 8.00
C TRP A 123 -0.93 -14.44 7.84
N GLN A 124 -0.24 -14.91 6.79
CA GLN A 124 0.18 -16.31 6.66
C GLN A 124 1.71 -16.45 6.80
N LEU A 125 2.45 -15.39 7.14
CA LEU A 125 3.82 -15.53 7.60
C LEU A 125 3.79 -16.06 9.04
N GLU A 126 4.53 -17.13 9.34
CA GLU A 126 4.62 -17.65 10.71
C GLU A 126 5.24 -16.63 11.67
N ASP A 127 6.12 -15.78 11.16
CA ASP A 127 6.74 -14.68 11.90
C ASP A 127 6.00 -13.34 11.75
N ALA A 128 4.71 -13.37 11.35
CA ALA A 128 3.86 -12.17 11.31
C ALA A 128 3.91 -11.31 12.60
N PRO A 129 3.96 -11.88 13.82
CA PRO A 129 4.09 -11.08 15.05
C PRO A 129 5.38 -10.25 15.14
N ALA A 130 6.45 -10.62 14.42
CA ALA A 130 7.72 -9.92 14.39
C ALA A 130 7.80 -8.83 13.30
N LEU A 131 6.78 -8.70 12.45
CA LEU A 131 6.75 -7.69 11.40
C LEU A 131 6.70 -6.29 12.01
N LEU A 132 7.51 -5.39 11.44
CA LEU A 132 7.57 -3.99 11.84
C LEU A 132 6.75 -3.14 10.89
N VAL A 133 5.97 -2.21 11.44
CA VAL A 133 5.19 -1.23 10.70
C VAL A 133 5.87 0.12 10.84
N ALA A 134 6.15 0.75 9.70
CA ALA A 134 6.63 2.10 9.61
C ALA A 134 5.64 2.97 8.81
N TRP A 135 5.55 4.25 9.12
CA TRP A 135 4.62 5.19 8.49
C TRP A 135 5.28 6.53 8.17
N LEU A 136 4.73 7.19 7.16
CA LEU A 136 5.13 8.51 6.68
C LEU A 136 3.85 9.32 6.38
N PRO A 137 3.53 10.37 7.17
CA PRO A 137 2.51 11.34 6.79
C PRO A 137 2.88 12.04 5.48
N THR A 138 1.89 12.33 4.65
CA THR A 138 2.09 12.97 3.33
C THR A 138 1.24 14.24 3.21
N PRO A 139 1.46 15.27 4.03
CA PRO A 139 0.67 16.51 3.96
C PRO A 139 0.83 17.17 2.58
N GLY A 140 -0.29 17.61 2.00
CA GLY A 140 -0.29 18.25 0.68
C GLY A 140 -0.03 17.32 -0.51
N GLN A 141 0.07 16.00 -0.29
CA GLN A 141 0.26 15.01 -1.35
C GLN A 141 -0.83 13.94 -1.30
N ASP A 142 -1.23 13.40 -2.46
CA ASP A 142 -2.12 12.24 -2.47
C ASP A 142 -1.35 10.99 -1.99
N PRO A 143 -1.78 10.33 -0.91
CA PRO A 143 -1.10 9.13 -0.42
C PRO A 143 -1.09 7.97 -1.42
N GLY A 144 -2.01 7.97 -2.40
CA GLY A 144 -2.04 6.98 -3.48
C GLY A 144 -0.93 7.17 -4.49
N ASP A 145 -0.59 8.41 -4.84
CA ASP A 145 0.53 8.69 -5.73
C ASP A 145 1.87 8.35 -5.05
N VAL A 146 2.01 8.66 -3.75
CA VAL A 146 3.20 8.28 -2.97
C VAL A 146 3.32 6.75 -2.84
N GLU A 147 2.23 6.04 -2.53
CA GLU A 147 2.21 4.56 -2.49
C GLU A 147 2.58 3.96 -3.84
N ALA A 148 2.00 4.48 -4.93
CA ALA A 148 2.27 4.00 -6.28
C ALA A 148 3.75 4.20 -6.67
N GLY A 149 4.35 5.34 -6.32
CA GLY A 149 5.78 5.60 -6.53
C GLY A 149 6.67 4.61 -5.78
N LEU A 150 6.39 4.33 -4.51
CA LEU A 150 7.14 3.35 -3.72
C LEU A 150 7.01 1.93 -4.27
N ILE A 151 5.81 1.53 -4.71
CA ILE A 151 5.60 0.23 -5.35
C ILE A 151 6.33 0.16 -6.70
N ALA A 152 6.31 1.22 -7.49
CA ALA A 152 7.01 1.28 -8.78
C ALA A 152 8.54 1.14 -8.60
N GLU A 153 9.11 1.81 -7.61
CA GLU A 153 10.53 1.67 -7.25
C GLU A 153 10.85 0.24 -6.80
N PHE A 154 10.02 -0.34 -5.94
CA PHE A 154 10.19 -1.73 -5.52
C PHE A 154 10.20 -2.68 -6.74
N VAL A 155 9.27 -2.49 -7.68
CA VAL A 155 9.19 -3.28 -8.92
C VAL A 155 10.42 -3.05 -9.80
N ALA A 156 10.90 -1.81 -9.93
CA ALA A 156 12.09 -1.50 -10.72
C ALA A 156 13.35 -2.21 -10.19
N PHE A 157 13.46 -2.37 -8.87
CA PHE A 157 14.59 -3.04 -8.24
C PHE A 157 14.45 -4.58 -8.20
N HIS A 158 13.27 -5.10 -7.85
CA HIS A 158 13.06 -6.53 -7.63
C HIS A 158 12.41 -7.28 -8.80
N GLY A 159 11.91 -6.58 -9.82
CA GLY A 159 11.15 -7.17 -10.94
C GLY A 159 9.73 -7.65 -10.56
N ALA A 160 9.35 -7.58 -9.28
CA ALA A 160 8.07 -8.02 -8.75
C ALA A 160 7.51 -7.02 -7.74
N ARG A 161 6.23 -7.13 -7.38
CA ARG A 161 5.59 -6.28 -6.35
C ARG A 161 5.88 -6.82 -4.94
N PRO A 162 5.86 -5.98 -3.89
CA PRO A 162 6.01 -6.47 -2.51
C PRO A 162 5.03 -7.61 -2.22
N PHE A 163 5.48 -8.55 -1.40
CA PHE A 163 4.83 -9.84 -1.12
C PHE A 163 3.30 -9.79 -0.94
N ALA A 164 2.77 -8.79 -0.24
CA ALA A 164 1.33 -8.70 0.04
C ALA A 164 0.57 -7.65 -0.82
N ASN A 165 1.24 -6.97 -1.74
CA ASN A 165 0.62 -6.04 -2.70
C ASN A 165 -0.01 -6.80 -3.88
N ARG A 166 -1.10 -7.54 -3.61
CA ARG A 166 -1.72 -8.48 -4.57
C ARG A 166 -2.97 -7.97 -5.29
N ASN A 167 -3.42 -6.76 -4.99
CA ASN A 167 -4.46 -6.13 -5.81
C ASN A 167 -3.84 -5.61 -7.11
N LYS A 168 -4.46 -5.92 -8.26
CA LYS A 168 -4.15 -5.23 -9.51
C LYS A 168 -4.30 -3.74 -9.22
N GLY A 169 -3.19 -2.99 -9.26
CA GLY A 169 -3.20 -1.56 -8.95
C GLY A 169 -4.17 -0.86 -9.89
N ARG A 170 -4.70 0.30 -9.51
CA ARG A 170 -5.41 1.16 -10.47
C ARG A 170 -4.46 1.37 -11.66
N ARG A 171 -4.89 1.02 -12.89
CA ARG A 171 -4.14 1.36 -14.09
C ARG A 171 -3.92 2.88 -14.10
N PRO A 172 -2.69 3.39 -14.35
CA PRO A 172 -2.51 4.80 -14.68
C PRO A 172 -3.45 5.16 -15.84
N GLY A 173 -4.09 6.33 -15.73
CA GLY A 173 -5.40 6.62 -16.32
C GLY A 173 -5.55 6.42 -17.84
N ALA A 174 -6.71 5.91 -18.22
CA ALA A 174 -7.37 6.40 -19.43
C ALA A 174 -7.82 7.84 -19.11
N GLY A 175 -7.16 8.81 -19.76
CA GLY A 175 -7.43 10.24 -19.56
C GLY A 175 -8.91 10.56 -19.69
N ARG A 176 -9.37 11.46 -18.82
CA ARG A 176 -10.56 12.26 -19.07
C ARG A 176 -10.35 12.91 -20.45
N ARG A 177 -11.15 12.52 -21.45
CA ARG A 177 -11.29 13.33 -22.66
C ARG A 177 -11.94 14.62 -22.20
N GLU A 178 -11.17 15.70 -22.21
CA GLU A 178 -11.72 17.04 -22.20
C GLU A 178 -12.67 17.15 -23.40
N GLN A 179 -13.95 17.43 -23.12
CA GLN A 179 -14.86 17.91 -24.14
C GLN A 179 -14.45 19.36 -24.41
N THR A 180 -13.50 19.56 -25.31
CA THR A 180 -13.35 20.85 -25.98
C THR A 180 -14.59 21.07 -26.84
N GLN A 181 -15.43 22.00 -26.40
CA GLN A 181 -16.47 22.62 -27.20
C GLN A 181 -15.84 23.16 -28.49
N ALA A 182 -16.31 22.67 -29.63
CA ALA A 182 -16.07 23.33 -30.90
C ALA A 182 -16.98 24.56 -30.97
N HIS A 183 -16.42 25.73 -30.64
CA HIS A 183 -16.99 27.02 -31.00
C HIS A 183 -16.66 27.25 -32.48
N ALA A 184 -17.68 27.32 -33.33
CA ALA A 184 -17.53 27.57 -34.76
C ALA A 184 -17.02 29.02 -34.98
N PRO A 185 -16.07 29.25 -35.90
CA PRO A 185 -15.72 30.61 -36.29
C PRO A 185 -16.80 31.14 -37.24
N GLY A 186 -17.40 32.27 -36.84
CA GLY A 186 -18.19 33.09 -37.74
C GLY A 186 -17.32 33.61 -38.88
N THR A 187 -17.71 33.31 -40.11
CA THR A 187 -17.18 33.96 -41.31
C THR A 187 -18.13 35.08 -41.70
N GLY A 188 -17.74 36.31 -41.35
CA GLY A 188 -18.31 37.51 -41.92
C GLY A 188 -17.55 37.94 -43.17
N THR A 189 -18.33 38.16 -44.25
CA THR A 189 -18.21 39.19 -45.32
C THR A 189 -17.01 39.15 -46.30
N PRO A 190 -17.10 39.72 -47.54
CA PRO A 190 -18.00 40.80 -48.00
C PRO A 190 -18.64 40.69 -49.42
N GLU A 191 -19.66 41.54 -49.61
CA GLU A 191 -20.11 42.36 -50.76
C GLU A 191 -20.07 41.93 -52.26
N SER A 192 -21.07 42.51 -52.96
CA SER A 192 -21.10 43.02 -54.35
C SER A 192 -21.74 42.15 -55.43
N GLY A 193 -22.93 42.58 -55.90
CA GLY A 193 -23.61 42.08 -57.10
C GLY A 193 -25.11 42.28 -57.07
#